data_AF-A0A1F9AV50-F1
#
_entry.id   AF-A0A1F9AV50-F1
#
_cell.length_a   1.000
_cell.length_b   1.000
_cell.length_c   1.000
_cell.angle_alpha   90.00
_cell.angle_beta   90.00
_cell.angle_gamma   90.00
#
_symmetry.space_group_name_H-M   'P 1'
#
loop_
_entity.id
_entity.type
_entity.pdbx_description
1 polymer ?
#
loop_
_entity_poly.entity_id
_entity_poly.type
_entity_poly.pdbx_seq_one_letter_code
_entity_poly.pdbx_strand_id
1 'polypeptide(L)'
;MSRGIRIALLLAAVVVGYWVYRSCTREDDEQLRAIIQEMAAAAEARDTSRFVKHFSSQYQDSHGNGYFFILQMVKRIFEEVDELEVKVEDLNVVVAGDEAFVTLSVMTEARRQGQILHPFGREDYPEQPRLTFKKERLGWRIVRVEGVERAGVE
;
A
#
# COMPACT_ATOMS: atom_id res chain seq x y z
N MET A 1 -7.59 -26.80 43.27
CA MET A 1 -6.83 -26.71 41.99
C MET A 1 -5.35 -26.60 42.31
N SER A 2 -4.54 -27.59 41.95
CA SER A 2 -3.12 -27.63 42.31
C SER A 2 -2.35 -26.50 41.62
N ARG A 3 -1.25 -26.05 42.23
CA ARG A 3 -0.37 -25.03 41.64
C ARG A 3 0.10 -25.40 40.23
N GLY A 4 0.32 -26.71 39.98
CA GLY A 4 0.69 -27.23 38.66
C GLY A 4 -0.38 -27.02 37.59
N ILE A 5 -1.67 -27.21 37.91
CA ILE A 5 -2.76 -26.99 36.95
C ILE A 5 -2.86 -25.50 36.56
N ARG A 6 -2.65 -24.58 37.52
CA ARG A 6 -2.67 -23.13 37.24
C ARG A 6 -1.53 -22.71 36.31
N ILE A 7 -0.33 -23.25 36.53
CA ILE A 7 0.84 -22.97 35.67
C ILE A 7 0.62 -23.53 34.27
N ALA A 8 0.11 -24.76 34.15
CA ALA A 8 -0.21 -25.37 32.86
C ALA A 8 -1.25 -24.56 32.05
N LEU A 9 -2.30 -24.06 32.72
CA LEU A 9 -3.31 -23.22 32.08
C LEU A 9 -2.76 -21.87 31.61
N LEU A 10 -1.88 -21.23 32.40
CA LEU A 10 -1.22 -19.98 31.99
C LEU A 10 -0.32 -20.19 30.78
N LEU A 11 0.46 -21.27 30.76
CA LEU A 11 1.31 -21.60 29.61
C LEU A 11 0.48 -21.90 28.36
N ALA A 12 -0.62 -22.65 28.50
CA ALA A 12 -1.53 -22.89 27.39
C ALA A 12 -2.15 -21.59 26.85
N ALA A 13 -2.56 -20.66 27.73
CA ALA A 13 -3.10 -19.36 27.32
C ALA A 13 -2.07 -18.51 26.55
N VAL A 14 -0.80 -18.51 26.97
CA VAL A 14 0.28 -17.82 26.25
C VAL A 14 0.52 -18.44 24.88
N VAL A 15 0.56 -19.76 24.78
CA VAL A 15 0.76 -20.47 23.51
C VAL A 15 -0.40 -20.20 22.55
N VAL A 16 -1.64 -20.29 23.03
CA VAL A 16 -2.83 -19.98 22.22
C VAL A 16 -2.83 -18.51 21.79
N GLY A 17 -2.52 -17.59 22.71
CA GLY A 17 -2.41 -16.16 22.39
C GLY A 17 -1.35 -15.87 21.33
N TYR A 18 -0.20 -16.53 21.41
CA TYR A 18 0.87 -16.43 20.41
C TYR A 18 0.43 -16.95 19.03
N TRP A 19 -0.25 -18.10 18.98
CA TRP A 19 -0.77 -18.65 17.72
C TRP A 19 -1.82 -17.75 17.08
N VAL A 20 -2.76 -17.22 17.86
CA VAL A 20 -3.79 -16.28 17.37
C VAL A 20 -3.14 -15.01 16.83
N TYR A 21 -2.21 -14.42 17.59
CA TYR A 21 -1.48 -13.22 17.17
C TYR A 21 -0.78 -13.45 15.82
N ARG A 22 -0.05 -14.56 15.69
CA ARG A 22 0.69 -14.89 14.45
C ARG A 22 -0.22 -15.13 13.25
N SER A 23 -1.37 -15.78 13.46
CA SER A 23 -2.34 -16.01 12.39
C SER A 23 -2.96 -14.70 11.90
N CYS A 24 -3.38 -13.81 12.81
CA CYS A 24 -3.95 -12.52 12.41
C CYS A 24 -2.94 -11.65 11.63
N THR A 25 -1.68 -11.60 12.06
CA THR A 25 -0.67 -10.78 11.36
C THR A 25 -0.36 -11.31 9.96
N ARG A 26 -0.48 -12.62 9.74
CA ARG A 26 -0.24 -13.22 8.41
C ARG A 26 -1.37 -12.86 7.43
N GLU A 27 -2.61 -12.90 7.89
CA GLU A 27 -3.77 -12.50 7.07
C GLU A 27 -3.68 -11.03 6.67
N ASP A 28 -3.26 -10.15 7.59
CA ASP A 28 -3.08 -8.73 7.30
C ASP A 28 -1.95 -8.47 6.29
N ASP A 29 -0.81 -9.19 6.36
CA ASP A 29 0.26 -9.11 5.35
C ASP A 29 -0.24 -9.52 3.96
N GLU A 30 -0.92 -10.67 3.86
CA GLU A 30 -1.47 -11.18 2.61
C GLU A 30 -2.50 -10.19 2.01
N GLN A 31 -3.36 -9.60 2.86
CA GLN A 31 -4.33 -8.59 2.44
C GLN A 31 -3.67 -7.30 1.93
N LEU A 32 -2.65 -6.79 2.62
CA LEU A 32 -1.92 -5.59 2.22
C LEU A 32 -1.18 -5.81 0.89
N ARG A 33 -0.55 -6.98 0.69
CA ARG A 33 0.07 -7.35 -0.59
C ARG A 33 -0.96 -7.40 -1.72
N ALA A 34 -2.13 -8.00 -1.47
CA ALA A 34 -3.21 -8.04 -2.45
C ALA A 34 -3.73 -6.64 -2.81
N ILE A 35 -3.79 -5.70 -1.85
CA ILE A 35 -4.13 -4.30 -2.12
C ILE A 35 -3.11 -3.66 -3.07
N ILE A 36 -1.82 -3.83 -2.81
CA ILE A 36 -0.77 -3.25 -3.68
C ILE A 36 -0.85 -3.82 -5.11
N GLN A 37 -1.08 -5.12 -5.26
CA GLN A 37 -1.23 -5.75 -6.58
C GLN A 37 -2.49 -5.28 -7.31
N GLU A 38 -3.62 -5.15 -6.61
CA GLU A 38 -4.86 -4.58 -7.18
C GLU A 38 -4.67 -3.12 -7.59
N MET A 39 -3.89 -2.33 -6.83
CA MET A 39 -3.55 -0.95 -7.21
C MET A 39 -2.71 -0.90 -8.48
N ALA A 40 -1.70 -1.77 -8.62
CA ALA A 40 -0.92 -1.88 -9.85
C ALA A 40 -1.81 -2.24 -11.04
N ALA A 41 -2.63 -3.29 -10.92
CA ALA A 41 -3.56 -3.71 -11.96
C ALA A 41 -4.61 -2.62 -12.32
N ALA A 42 -5.09 -1.87 -11.32
CA ALA A 42 -6.00 -0.75 -11.54
C ALA A 42 -5.31 0.41 -12.28
N ALA A 43 -4.03 0.65 -12.00
CA ALA A 43 -3.23 1.65 -12.70
C ALA A 43 -3.00 1.27 -14.16
N GLU A 44 -2.59 0.04 -14.44
CA GLU A 44 -2.42 -0.46 -15.82
C GLU A 44 -3.72 -0.39 -16.62
N ALA A 45 -4.85 -0.72 -15.98
CA ALA A 45 -6.18 -0.57 -16.56
C ALA A 45 -6.67 0.89 -16.64
N ARG A 46 -5.91 1.86 -16.11
CA ARG A 46 -6.28 3.27 -15.98
C ARG A 46 -7.63 3.49 -15.29
N ASP A 47 -7.99 2.61 -14.35
CA ASP A 47 -9.22 2.69 -13.59
C ASP A 47 -9.01 3.51 -12.31
N THR A 48 -9.27 4.81 -12.41
CA THR A 48 -9.14 5.75 -11.28
C THR A 48 -9.97 5.30 -10.08
N SER A 49 -11.18 4.78 -10.29
CA SER A 49 -12.07 4.40 -9.17
C SER A 49 -11.50 3.20 -8.41
N ARG A 50 -11.04 2.17 -9.14
CA ARG A 50 -10.38 1.01 -8.53
C ARG A 50 -9.08 1.37 -7.85
N PHE A 51 -8.31 2.31 -8.37
CA PHE A 51 -7.07 2.76 -7.74
C PHE A 51 -7.34 3.53 -6.44
N VAL A 52 -8.17 4.58 -6.51
CA VAL A 52 -8.35 5.52 -5.39
C VAL A 52 -9.20 4.96 -4.25
N LYS A 53 -9.95 3.85 -4.48
CA LYS A 53 -10.72 3.20 -3.41
C LYS A 53 -9.83 2.79 -2.24
N HIS A 54 -8.53 2.53 -2.47
CA HIS A 54 -7.59 2.09 -1.43
C HIS A 54 -7.07 3.20 -0.52
N PHE A 55 -7.34 4.47 -0.85
CA PHE A 55 -7.00 5.61 -0.02
C PHE A 55 -8.12 5.92 0.97
N SER A 56 -7.75 6.27 2.20
CA SER A 56 -8.69 6.76 3.20
C SER A 56 -9.24 8.12 2.78
N SER A 57 -10.51 8.40 3.11
CA SER A 57 -11.06 9.75 2.98
C SER A 57 -10.36 10.77 3.90
N GLN A 58 -9.66 10.29 4.93
CA GLN A 58 -8.84 11.09 5.85
C GLN A 58 -7.36 11.15 5.45
N TYR A 59 -7.01 10.72 4.22
CA TYR A 59 -5.65 10.75 3.73
C TYR A 59 -5.04 12.15 3.83
N GLN A 60 -3.81 12.22 4.35
CA GLN A 60 -3.00 13.44 4.35
C GLN A 60 -1.49 13.12 4.38
N ASP A 61 -0.76 13.60 3.37
CA ASP A 61 0.70 13.49 3.32
C ASP A 61 1.43 14.68 3.96
N SER A 62 2.75 14.56 4.08
CA SER A 62 3.63 15.57 4.64
C SER A 62 3.70 16.87 3.83
N HIS A 63 3.29 16.84 2.56
CA HIS A 63 3.20 18.01 1.68
C HIS A 63 1.84 18.73 1.80
N GLY A 64 0.94 18.23 2.66
CA GLY A 64 -0.40 18.77 2.86
C GLY A 64 -1.41 18.31 1.80
N ASN A 65 -1.06 17.36 0.93
CA ASN A 65 -1.99 16.83 -0.06
C ASN A 65 -2.98 15.89 0.62
N GLY A 66 -4.27 16.14 0.38
CA GLY A 66 -5.36 15.28 0.86
C GLY A 66 -5.88 14.32 -0.21
N TYR A 67 -6.89 13.52 0.16
CA TYR A 67 -7.54 12.55 -0.74
C TYR A 67 -7.93 13.14 -2.10
N PHE A 68 -8.52 14.35 -2.12
CA PHE A 68 -8.95 14.99 -3.36
C PHE A 68 -7.77 15.31 -4.30
N PHE A 69 -6.61 15.68 -3.74
CA PHE A 69 -5.41 15.91 -4.55
C PHE A 69 -4.95 14.63 -5.23
N ILE A 70 -4.89 13.52 -4.47
CA ILE A 70 -4.52 12.20 -5.01
C ILE A 70 -5.48 11.79 -6.12
N LEU A 71 -6.79 11.94 -5.90
CA LEU A 71 -7.81 11.65 -6.90
C LEU A 71 -7.60 12.43 -8.21
N GLN A 72 -7.37 13.75 -8.12
CA GLN A 72 -7.14 14.59 -9.30
C GLN A 72 -5.82 14.26 -10.00
N MET A 73 -4.77 13.98 -9.24
CA MET A 73 -3.45 13.60 -9.76
C MET A 73 -3.53 12.29 -10.53
N VAL A 74 -4.11 11.24 -9.93
CA VAL A 74 -4.29 9.93 -10.57
C VAL A 74 -5.15 10.06 -11.82
N LYS A 75 -6.27 10.79 -11.73
CA LYS A 75 -7.15 11.04 -12.87
C LYS A 75 -6.40 11.69 -14.04
N ARG A 76 -5.63 12.75 -13.77
CA ARG A 76 -4.85 13.46 -14.79
C ARG A 76 -3.85 12.53 -15.46
N ILE A 77 -3.06 11.79 -14.68
CA ILE A 77 -2.06 10.86 -15.24
C ILE A 77 -2.74 9.82 -16.13
N PHE A 78 -3.82 9.21 -15.67
CA PHE A 78 -4.53 8.16 -16.41
C PHE A 78 -5.21 8.68 -17.69
N GLU A 79 -5.68 9.93 -17.70
CA GLU A 79 -6.26 10.57 -18.88
C GLU A 79 -5.22 11.02 -19.92
N GLU A 80 -3.98 11.28 -19.49
CA GLU A 80 -2.91 11.78 -20.37
C GLU A 80 -2.10 10.67 -21.08
N VAL A 81 -2.24 9.41 -20.67
CA VAL A 81 -1.43 8.29 -21.19
C VAL A 81 -2.29 7.27 -21.95
N ASP A 82 -1.74 6.77 -23.05
CA ASP A 82 -2.35 5.76 -23.92
C ASP A 82 -2.17 4.34 -23.37
N GLU A 83 -1.05 4.08 -22.70
CA GLU A 83 -0.69 2.82 -22.05
C GLU A 83 0.11 3.11 -20.78
N LEU A 84 0.00 2.23 -19.78
CA LEU A 84 0.75 2.31 -18.52
C LEU A 84 1.06 0.88 -18.05
N GLU A 85 2.33 0.61 -17.80
CA GLU A 85 2.84 -0.61 -17.18
C GLU A 85 3.40 -0.27 -15.80
N VAL A 86 3.14 -1.14 -14.80
CA VAL A 86 3.56 -0.90 -13.41
C VAL A 86 4.33 -2.11 -12.90
N LYS A 87 5.57 -1.87 -12.48
CA LYS A 87 6.41 -2.88 -11.82
C LYS A 87 6.54 -2.56 -10.34
N VAL A 88 6.23 -3.55 -9.50
CA VAL A 88 6.36 -3.48 -8.05
C VAL A 88 7.37 -4.52 -7.57
N GLU A 89 8.40 -4.06 -6.86
CA GLU A 89 9.47 -4.90 -6.30
C GLU A 89 9.72 -4.55 -4.84
N ASP A 90 10.52 -5.36 -4.15
CA ASP A 90 10.96 -5.14 -2.76
C ASP A 90 9.84 -4.86 -1.75
N LEU A 91 8.65 -5.41 -2.00
CA LEU A 91 7.47 -5.19 -1.17
C LEU A 91 7.64 -5.79 0.23
N ASN A 92 7.87 -4.91 1.20
CA ASN A 92 7.98 -5.24 2.61
C ASN A 92 6.80 -4.63 3.38
N VAL A 93 6.24 -5.41 4.30
CA VAL A 93 5.05 -5.07 5.07
C VAL A 93 5.32 -5.33 6.55
N VAL A 94 5.05 -4.34 7.38
CA VAL A 94 5.16 -4.43 8.84
C VAL A 94 3.82 -4.05 9.44
N VAL A 95 3.12 -5.03 10.02
CA VAL A 95 1.84 -4.84 10.70
C VAL A 95 2.06 -4.59 12.19
N ALA A 96 1.48 -3.51 12.72
CA ALA A 96 1.58 -3.07 14.10
C ALA A 96 0.18 -2.72 14.65
N GLY A 97 -0.60 -3.76 14.98
CA GLY A 97 -1.98 -3.59 15.45
C GLY A 97 -2.90 -3.09 14.33
N ASP A 98 -3.49 -1.91 14.51
CA ASP A 98 -4.39 -1.29 13.52
C ASP A 98 -3.66 -0.40 12.51
N GLU A 99 -2.33 -0.37 12.54
CA GLU A 99 -1.49 0.32 11.56
C GLU A 99 -0.58 -0.67 10.84
N ALA A 100 -0.22 -0.35 9.61
CA ALA A 100 0.79 -1.09 8.88
C ALA A 100 1.66 -0.16 8.05
N PHE A 101 2.94 -0.49 7.96
CA PHE A 101 3.95 0.24 7.22
C PHE A 101 4.40 -0.61 6.04
N VAL A 102 4.25 -0.06 4.84
CA VAL A 102 4.59 -0.73 3.60
C VAL A 102 5.67 0.06 2.88
N THR A 103 6.73 -0.62 2.47
CA THR A 103 7.78 -0.06 1.62
C THR A 103 7.90 -0.91 0.38
N LEU A 104 8.10 -0.29 -0.78
CA LEU A 104 8.27 -0.98 -2.05
C LEU A 104 9.10 -0.13 -3.01
N SER A 105 9.62 -0.78 -4.04
CA SER A 105 10.17 -0.16 -5.24
C SER A 105 9.09 -0.14 -6.32
N VAL A 106 8.82 1.02 -6.92
CA VAL A 106 7.86 1.20 -8.01
C VAL A 106 8.57 1.77 -9.23
N MET A 107 8.30 1.15 -10.38
CA MET A 107 8.70 1.67 -11.69
C MET A 107 7.48 1.68 -12.60
N THR A 108 7.41 2.69 -13.45
CA THR A 108 6.31 2.81 -14.41
C THR A 108 6.84 3.16 -15.79
N GLU A 109 6.26 2.53 -16.80
CA GLU A 109 6.46 2.91 -18.19
C GLU A 109 5.09 3.31 -18.75
N ALA A 110 4.97 4.55 -19.20
CA ALA A 110 3.74 5.05 -19.82
C ALA A 110 4.01 5.45 -21.27
N ARG A 111 3.01 5.32 -22.13
CA ARG A 111 3.08 5.81 -23.51
C ARG A 111 2.10 6.94 -23.73
N ARG A 112 2.54 8.00 -24.39
CA ARG A 112 1.70 9.12 -24.79
C ARG A 112 2.09 9.57 -26.19
N GLN A 113 1.19 9.43 -27.16
CA GLN A 113 1.41 9.83 -28.56
C GLN A 113 2.72 9.25 -29.15
N GLY A 114 3.04 8.01 -28.77
CA GLY A 114 4.26 7.31 -29.20
C GLY A 114 5.53 7.67 -28.42
N GLN A 115 5.47 8.57 -27.44
CA GLN A 115 6.58 8.87 -26.53
C GLN A 115 6.49 8.01 -25.26
N ILE A 116 7.63 7.51 -24.80
CA ILE A 116 7.74 6.80 -23.53
C ILE A 116 7.99 7.82 -22.40
N LEU A 117 7.23 7.68 -21.33
CA LEU A 117 7.28 8.51 -20.12
C LEU A 117 7.46 7.60 -18.90
N HIS A 118 8.00 8.17 -17.82
CA HIS A 118 8.16 7.46 -16.53
C HIS A 118 7.52 8.27 -15.40
N PRO A 119 6.18 8.20 -15.23
CA PRO A 119 5.48 9.01 -14.22
C PRO A 119 5.92 8.76 -12.78
N PHE A 120 6.39 7.55 -12.48
CA PHE A 120 6.86 7.12 -11.16
C PHE A 120 7.97 6.08 -11.32
N GLY A 121 9.21 6.48 -11.10
CA GLY A 121 10.38 5.60 -11.17
C GLY A 121 10.63 4.99 -12.55
N ARG A 122 11.87 4.56 -12.77
CA ARG A 122 12.31 3.83 -13.96
C ARG A 122 13.33 2.78 -13.56
N GLU A 123 13.67 1.85 -14.45
CA GLU A 123 14.43 0.65 -14.08
C GLU A 123 15.79 0.92 -13.41
N ASP A 124 16.49 1.98 -13.82
CA ASP A 124 17.76 2.44 -13.21
C ASP A 124 17.57 3.29 -11.95
N TYR A 125 16.37 3.84 -11.73
CA TYR A 125 16.04 4.71 -10.61
C TYR A 125 14.58 4.48 -10.16
N PRO A 126 14.31 3.37 -9.44
CA PRO A 126 12.98 3.07 -8.95
C PRO A 126 12.57 4.09 -7.88
N GLU A 127 11.29 4.46 -7.87
CA GLU A 127 10.73 5.26 -6.80
C GLU A 127 10.53 4.37 -5.57
N GLN A 128 10.78 4.88 -4.37
CA GLN A 128 10.69 4.08 -3.14
C GLN A 128 9.67 4.66 -2.14
N PRO A 129 8.36 4.62 -2.49
CA PRO A 129 7.33 5.14 -1.62
C PRO A 129 7.25 4.35 -0.30
N ARG A 130 6.98 5.09 0.77
CA ARG A 130 6.63 4.56 2.09
C ARG A 130 5.16 4.85 2.35
N LEU A 131 4.36 3.81 2.49
CA LEU A 131 2.93 3.90 2.69
C LEU A 131 2.60 3.56 4.13
N THR A 132 1.79 4.39 4.75
CA THR A 132 1.16 4.08 6.04
C THR A 132 -0.29 3.70 5.80
N PHE A 133 -0.65 2.51 6.26
CA PHE A 133 -1.99 1.99 6.26
C PHE A 133 -2.60 2.05 7.64
N LYS A 134 -3.92 2.23 7.68
CA LYS A 134 -4.73 2.09 8.89
C LYS A 134 -5.88 1.12 8.64
N LYS A 135 -6.17 0.25 9.61
CA LYS A 135 -7.29 -0.67 9.56
C LYS A 135 -8.58 0.10 9.86
N GLU A 136 -9.42 0.26 8.84
CA GLU A 136 -10.76 0.83 8.98
C GLU A 136 -11.81 -0.30 9.01
N ARG A 137 -13.08 0.06 9.29
CA ARG A 137 -14.19 -0.91 9.38
C ARG A 137 -14.33 -1.81 8.14
N LEU A 138 -13.97 -1.29 6.96
CA LEU A 138 -14.09 -1.98 5.67
C LEU A 138 -12.75 -2.56 5.17
N GLY A 139 -11.70 -2.54 5.99
CA GLY A 139 -10.37 -3.05 5.65
C GLY A 139 -9.28 -1.98 5.72
N TRP A 140 -8.09 -2.35 5.25
CA TRP A 140 -6.91 -1.48 5.25
C TRP A 140 -7.04 -0.35 4.23
N ARG A 141 -6.69 0.87 4.65
CA ARG A 141 -6.64 2.07 3.79
C ARG A 141 -5.33 2.81 3.94
N ILE A 142 -4.84 3.36 2.83
CA ILE A 142 -3.67 4.25 2.82
C ILE A 142 -4.10 5.57 3.46
N VAL A 143 -3.44 5.95 4.56
CA VAL A 143 -3.65 7.24 5.23
C VAL A 143 -2.53 8.24 4.94
N ARG A 144 -1.37 7.75 4.49
CA ARG A 144 -0.20 8.57 4.15
C ARG A 144 0.71 7.88 3.14
N VAL A 145 1.28 8.65 2.23
CA VAL A 145 2.40 8.24 1.37
C VAL A 145 3.53 9.26 1.54
N GLU A 146 4.77 8.77 1.67
CA GLU A 146 5.99 9.57 1.77
C GLU A 146 7.08 9.01 0.87
N GLY A 147 8.15 9.78 0.66
CA GLY A 147 9.29 9.34 -0.14
C GLY A 147 8.98 9.26 -1.63
N VAL A 148 7.97 10.01 -2.09
CA VAL A 148 7.71 10.25 -3.50
C VAL A 148 8.22 11.64 -3.84
N GLU A 149 9.32 11.72 -4.57
CA GLU A 149 9.73 12.98 -5.17
C GLU A 149 8.85 13.23 -6.41
N ARG A 150 8.45 14.49 -6.63
CA ARG A 150 7.70 14.81 -7.86
C ARG A 150 8.55 14.37 -9.04
N ALA A 151 8.09 13.38 -9.80
CA ALA A 151 8.55 13.20 -11.16
C ALA A 151 8.30 14.52 -11.88
N GLY A 152 9.40 15.24 -12.15
CA GLY A 152 9.39 16.46 -12.93
C GLY A 152 8.79 16.14 -14.28
N VAL A 153 7.55 16.59 -14.49
CA VAL A 153 7.08 16.93 -15.82
C VAL A 153 7.78 18.25 -16.14
N GLU A 154 9.04 18.18 -16.56
CA GLU A 154 9.69 19.25 -17.34
C GLU A 154 9.43 19.01 -18.82
#